data_AF-A0A5N7ZNJ3-F1
#
_entry.id   AF-A0A5N7ZNJ3-F1
#
_cell.length_a   1.000
_cell.length_b   1.000
_cell.length_c   1.000
_cell.angle_alpha   90.00
_cell.angle_beta   90.00
_cell.angle_gamma   90.00
#
_symmetry.space_group_name_H-M   'P 1'
#
loop_
_entity.id
_entity.type
_entity.pdbx_description
1 polymer ?
#
loop_
_entity_poly.entity_id
_entity_poly.type
_entity_poly.pdbx_seq_one_letter_code
_entity_poly.pdbx_strand_id
1 'polypeptide(L)'
;MSASHSVQGKEAPYYFVPADSGHPVRTAVALLFMGLGAAGWINGVSWAKWSLLAGFIGLIVVLYFWFGDAIQESEAGLNSKRIDGSYRWGMSWFIFSEVMFFAAFFGALWYTRTITTPWLGD
;
A
#
# COMPACT_ATOMS: atom_id res chain seq x y z
N MET A 1 18.01 14.30 -26.52
CA MET A 1 17.61 13.44 -27.66
C MET A 1 16.14 13.12 -27.46
N SER A 2 15.27 13.82 -28.20
CA SER A 2 13.82 13.65 -28.13
C SER A 2 13.44 12.51 -29.07
N ALA A 3 12.92 11.41 -28.54
CA ALA A 3 12.31 10.37 -29.35
C ALA A 3 10.80 10.59 -29.35
N SER A 4 10.32 11.34 -30.34
CA SER A 4 8.91 11.37 -30.72
C SER A 4 8.55 10.01 -31.32
N HIS A 5 8.01 9.10 -30.52
CA HIS A 5 7.34 7.91 -31.04
C HIS A 5 5.87 8.26 -31.27
N SER A 6 5.55 8.54 -32.53
CA SER A 6 4.18 8.62 -33.04
C SER A 6 3.47 7.28 -32.78
N VAL A 7 2.37 7.33 -32.03
CA VAL A 7 1.50 6.18 -31.78
C VAL A 7 0.81 5.82 -33.10
N GLN A 8 1.24 4.71 -33.71
CA GLN A 8 0.60 4.13 -34.87
C GLN A 8 0.17 2.69 -34.56
N GLY A 9 -1.11 2.52 -34.21
CA GLY A 9 -1.87 1.28 -34.39
C GLY A 9 -1.71 0.14 -33.36
N LYS A 10 -2.78 -0.11 -32.60
CA LYS A 10 -3.22 -1.39 -31.99
C LYS A 10 -2.31 -2.18 -31.04
N GLU A 11 -1.05 -1.82 -30.82
CA GLU A 11 -0.20 -2.52 -29.84
C GLU A 11 0.10 -1.65 -28.61
N ALA A 12 0.01 -2.26 -27.42
CA ALA A 12 0.34 -1.60 -26.16
C ALA A 12 1.82 -1.13 -26.19
N PRO A 13 2.12 0.08 -25.65
CA PRO A 13 3.47 0.62 -25.64
C PRO A 13 4.45 -0.32 -24.92
N TYR A 14 5.72 -0.26 -25.31
CA TYR A 14 6.80 -1.09 -24.72
C TYR A 14 6.83 -1.02 -23.18
N TYR A 15 6.56 0.18 -22.63
CA TYR A 15 6.32 0.43 -21.22
C TYR A 15 5.42 1.65 -21.09
N PHE A 16 4.25 1.50 -20.48
CA PHE A 16 3.34 2.59 -20.21
C PHE A 16 3.84 3.40 -19.01
N VAL A 17 3.96 4.72 -19.18
CA VAL A 17 4.24 5.67 -18.11
C VAL A 17 2.95 6.47 -17.88
N PRO A 18 2.29 6.29 -16.72
CA PRO A 18 1.09 7.06 -16.40
C PRO A 18 1.36 8.56 -16.34
N ALA A 19 0.31 9.35 -16.54
CA ALA A 19 0.36 10.79 -16.30
C ALA A 19 0.55 11.09 -14.81
N ASP A 20 0.93 12.33 -14.48
CA ASP A 20 1.15 12.77 -13.10
C ASP A 20 -0.06 12.46 -12.21
N SER A 21 0.16 11.64 -11.19
CA SER A 21 -0.88 11.20 -10.25
C SER A 21 -0.72 11.89 -8.90
N GLY A 22 -1.80 12.54 -8.45
CA GLY A 22 -1.87 13.15 -7.12
C GLY A 22 -2.16 12.16 -5.98
N HIS A 23 -2.45 10.89 -6.29
CA HIS A 23 -2.84 9.89 -5.27
C HIS A 23 -1.78 9.69 -4.17
N PRO A 24 -0.46 9.60 -4.47
CA PRO A 24 0.55 9.41 -3.43
C PRO A 24 0.55 10.52 -2.36
N VAL A 25 0.39 11.78 -2.79
CA VAL A 25 0.35 12.93 -1.86
C VAL A 25 -0.92 12.88 -1.01
N ARG A 26 -2.08 12.58 -1.62
CA ARG A 26 -3.34 12.45 -0.88
C ARG A 26 -3.27 11.31 0.15
N THR A 27 -2.67 10.17 -0.21
CA THR A 27 -2.43 9.06 0.72
C THR A 27 -1.52 9.49 1.86
N ALA A 28 -0.42 10.19 1.58
CA ALA A 28 0.48 10.68 2.62
C ALA A 28 -0.22 11.60 3.64
N VAL A 29 -1.09 12.50 3.17
CA VAL A 29 -1.90 13.35 4.05
C VAL A 29 -2.86 12.50 4.88
N ALA A 30 -3.58 11.54 4.30
CA ALA A 30 -4.46 10.66 5.05
C ALA A 30 -3.70 9.86 6.13
N LEU A 31 -2.53 9.32 5.79
CA LEU A 31 -1.66 8.60 6.72
C LEU A 31 -1.10 9.50 7.83
N LEU A 32 -0.82 10.77 7.55
CA LEU A 32 -0.42 11.73 8.58
C LEU A 32 -1.52 11.94 9.61
N PHE A 33 -2.77 12.13 9.18
CA PHE A 33 -3.93 12.25 10.07
C PHE A 33 -4.15 10.97 10.90
N MET A 34 -3.91 9.80 10.30
CA MET A 34 -3.95 8.52 11.01
C MET A 34 -2.84 8.42 12.06
N GLY A 35 -1.59 8.71 11.70
CA GLY A 35 -0.44 8.62 12.61
C GLY A 35 -0.56 9.56 13.80
N LEU A 36 -0.86 10.84 13.54
CA LEU A 36 -1.08 11.84 14.59
C LEU A 36 -2.33 11.52 15.41
N GLY A 37 -3.41 11.07 14.77
CA GLY A 37 -4.65 10.70 15.45
C GLY A 37 -4.47 9.50 16.37
N ALA A 38 -3.78 8.44 15.93
CA ALA A 38 -3.50 7.26 16.73
C ALA A 38 -2.58 7.60 17.91
N ALA A 39 -1.48 8.32 17.66
CA ALA A 39 -0.57 8.76 18.71
C ALA A 39 -1.29 9.64 19.74
N GLY A 40 -2.03 10.66 19.29
CA GLY A 40 -2.76 11.56 20.17
C GLY A 40 -3.85 10.84 20.97
N TRP A 41 -4.54 9.86 20.38
CA TRP A 41 -5.61 9.14 21.06
C TRP A 41 -5.06 8.24 22.17
N ILE A 42 -3.96 7.52 21.91
CA ILE A 42 -3.28 6.72 22.95
C ILE A 42 -2.79 7.62 24.10
N ASN A 43 -2.44 8.88 23.81
CA ASN A 43 -1.99 9.86 24.80
C ASN A 43 -3.15 10.70 25.43
N GLY A 44 -4.41 10.31 25.24
CA GLY A 44 -5.56 10.94 25.92
C GLY A 44 -6.05 12.26 25.32
N VAL A 45 -5.59 12.65 24.13
CA VAL A 45 -6.07 13.86 23.43
C VAL A 45 -7.48 13.62 22.89
N SER A 46 -8.46 14.36 23.43
CA SER A 46 -9.89 14.12 23.21
C SER A 46 -10.34 14.20 21.73
N TRP A 47 -9.71 15.08 20.93
CA TRP A 47 -10.04 15.25 19.52
C TRP A 47 -9.31 14.27 18.58
N ALA A 48 -8.26 13.59 19.07
CA ALA A 48 -7.39 12.79 18.22
C ALA A 48 -8.09 11.56 17.60
N LYS A 49 -9.08 10.99 18.28
CA LYS A 49 -9.94 9.92 17.73
C LYS A 49 -10.68 10.33 16.45
N TRP A 50 -11.08 11.60 16.35
CA TRP A 50 -11.75 12.13 15.17
C TRP A 50 -10.75 12.38 14.03
N SER A 51 -9.53 12.81 14.36
CA SER A 51 -8.42 12.88 13.40
C SER A 51 -8.08 11.50 12.82
N LEU A 52 -8.02 10.47 13.67
CA LEU A 52 -7.77 9.10 13.23
C LEU A 52 -8.88 8.62 12.29
N LEU A 53 -10.15 8.83 12.67
CA LEU A 53 -11.29 8.47 11.83
C LEU A 53 -11.28 9.20 10.48
N ALA A 54 -10.98 10.50 10.48
CA ALA A 54 -10.86 11.28 9.26
C ALA A 54 -9.73 10.76 8.35
N GLY A 55 -8.59 10.38 8.94
CA GLY A 55 -7.49 9.74 8.23
C GLY A 55 -7.90 8.40 7.59
N PHE A 56 -8.63 7.55 8.31
CA PHE A 56 -9.15 6.28 7.77
C PHE A 56 -10.13 6.50 6.60
N ILE A 57 -11.09 7.41 6.75
CA ILE A 57 -12.03 7.75 5.68
C ILE A 57 -11.28 8.30 4.47
N GLY A 58 -10.32 9.21 4.70
CA GLY A 58 -9.47 9.76 3.65
C GLY A 58 -8.70 8.68 2.90
N LEU A 59 -8.10 7.73 3.61
CA LEU A 59 -7.36 6.62 3.01
C LEU A 59 -8.27 5.76 2.12
N ILE A 60 -9.46 5.39 2.61
CA ILE A 60 -10.43 4.59 1.83
C ILE A 60 -10.84 5.35 0.56
N VAL A 61 -11.12 6.65 0.66
CA VAL A 61 -11.48 7.48 -0.49
C VAL A 61 -10.35 7.52 -1.52
N VAL A 62 -9.11 7.73 -1.07
CA VAL A 62 -7.96 7.77 -2.00
C VAL A 62 -7.76 6.40 -2.66
N LEU A 63 -7.83 5.30 -1.92
CA LEU A 63 -7.72 3.95 -2.48
C LEU A 63 -8.82 3.65 -3.49
N TYR A 64 -10.06 4.07 -3.22
CA TYR A 64 -11.18 3.89 -4.15
C TYR A 64 -10.89 4.55 -5.51
N PHE A 65 -10.45 5.82 -5.52
CA PHE A 65 -10.11 6.50 -6.76
C PHE A 65 -8.83 5.96 -7.40
N TRP A 66 -7.81 5.65 -6.60
CA TRP A 66 -6.53 5.15 -7.13
C TRP A 66 -6.70 3.78 -7.79
N PHE A 67 -7.42 2.84 -7.15
CA PHE A 67 -7.71 1.56 -7.77
C PHE A 67 -8.67 1.70 -8.95
N GLY A 68 -9.61 2.64 -8.91
CA GLY A 68 -10.47 2.97 -10.05
C GLY A 68 -9.65 3.36 -11.29
N ASP A 69 -8.70 4.29 -11.12
CA ASP A 69 -7.83 4.74 -12.21
C ASP A 69 -6.96 3.57 -12.73
N ALA A 70 -6.38 2.76 -11.84
CA ALA A 70 -5.58 1.59 -12.22
C ALA A 70 -6.39 0.54 -13.01
N ILE A 71 -7.65 0.31 -12.63
CA ILE A 71 -8.56 -0.58 -13.37
C ILE A 71 -8.88 0.01 -14.75
N GLN A 72 -9.19 1.31 -14.81
CA GLN A 72 -9.49 1.99 -16.06
C GLN A 72 -8.30 1.95 -17.04
N GLU A 73 -7.08 2.15 -16.55
CA GLU A 73 -5.86 2.03 -17.35
C GLU A 73 -5.65 0.60 -17.87
N SER A 74 -5.98 -0.41 -17.05
CA SER A 74 -5.91 -1.81 -17.45
C SER A 74 -6.93 -2.15 -18.55
N GLU A 75 -8.19 -1.77 -18.38
CA GLU A 75 -9.27 -2.02 -19.35
C GLU A 75 -9.08 -1.22 -20.65
N ALA A 76 -8.40 -0.07 -20.60
CA ALA A 76 -8.01 0.70 -21.78
C ALA A 76 -6.93 0.00 -22.64
N GLY A 77 -6.40 -1.15 -22.22
CA GLY A 77 -5.40 -1.92 -22.96
C GLY A 77 -3.99 -1.32 -22.92
N LEU A 78 -3.71 -0.43 -21.96
CA LEU A 78 -2.40 0.23 -21.81
C LEU A 78 -1.36 -0.70 -21.18
N ASN A 79 -1.81 -1.76 -20.49
CA ASN A 79 -0.96 -2.74 -19.83
C ASN A 79 -0.33 -3.74 -20.83
N SER A 80 0.96 -3.57 -21.10
CA SER A 80 1.74 -4.53 -21.89
C SER A 80 2.02 -5.81 -21.11
N LYS A 81 2.38 -6.90 -21.82
CA LYS A 81 2.74 -8.20 -21.20
C LYS A 81 3.87 -8.10 -20.16
N ARG A 82 4.73 -7.10 -20.28
CA ARG A 82 5.82 -6.85 -19.31
C ARG A 82 5.29 -6.24 -18.02
N ILE A 83 4.35 -5.30 -18.12
CA ILE A 83 3.68 -4.69 -16.97
C ILE A 83 2.90 -5.75 -16.19
N ASP A 84 2.21 -6.67 -16.87
CA ASP A 84 1.56 -7.82 -16.23
C ASP A 84 2.54 -8.65 -15.42
N GLY A 85 3.71 -8.97 -15.99
CA GLY A 85 4.78 -9.66 -15.27
C GLY A 85 5.25 -8.89 -14.02
N SER A 86 5.46 -7.58 -14.13
CA SER A 86 5.82 -6.73 -13.00
C SER A 86 4.76 -6.69 -11.91
N TYR A 87 3.47 -6.61 -12.25
CA TYR A 87 2.39 -6.64 -11.26
C TYR A 87 2.31 -7.97 -10.52
N ARG A 88 2.48 -9.10 -11.23
CA ARG A 88 2.50 -10.42 -10.60
C ARG A 88 3.65 -10.57 -9.62
N TRP A 89 4.86 -10.14 -10.01
CA TRP A 89 6.00 -10.11 -9.10
C TRP A 89 5.78 -9.19 -7.91
N GLY A 90 5.22 -7.99 -8.13
CA GLY A 90 4.86 -7.06 -7.04
C GLY A 90 3.87 -7.68 -6.05
N MET A 91 2.82 -8.33 -6.55
CA MET A 91 1.82 -9.02 -5.73
C MET A 91 2.44 -10.20 -4.96
N SER A 92 3.33 -10.98 -5.58
CA SER A 92 4.04 -12.06 -4.90
C SER A 92 4.92 -11.55 -3.76
N TRP A 93 5.66 -10.46 -3.98
CA TRP A 93 6.48 -9.85 -2.93
C TRP A 93 5.64 -9.23 -1.81
N PHE A 94 4.49 -8.64 -2.12
CA PHE A 94 3.54 -8.15 -1.13
C PHE A 94 3.00 -9.29 -0.25
N ILE A 95 2.51 -10.38 -0.85
CA ILE A 95 2.03 -11.56 -0.10
C ILE A 95 3.16 -12.14 0.75
N PHE A 96 4.37 -12.22 0.21
CA PHE A 96 5.53 -12.69 0.95
C PHE A 96 5.80 -11.81 2.18
N SER A 97 5.71 -10.48 2.07
CA SER A 97 5.84 -9.59 3.24
C SER A 97 4.76 -9.81 4.29
N GLU A 98 3.50 -10.08 3.89
CA GLU A 98 2.42 -10.42 4.84
C GLU A 98 2.70 -11.72 5.58
N VAL A 99 3.18 -12.76 4.88
CA VAL A 99 3.57 -14.03 5.51
C VAL A 99 4.69 -13.82 6.52
N MET A 100 5.70 -13.01 6.19
CA MET A 100 6.80 -12.68 7.11
C MET A 100 6.34 -11.85 8.31
N PHE A 101 5.38 -10.93 8.10
CA PHE A 101 4.74 -10.19 9.20
C PHE A 101 4.07 -11.15 10.18
N PHE A 102 3.26 -12.10 9.72
CA PHE A 102 2.66 -13.13 10.59
C PHE A 102 3.71 -14.05 11.23
N ALA A 103 4.76 -14.42 10.49
CA ALA A 103 5.85 -15.22 11.02
C ALA A 103 6.53 -14.55 12.22
N ALA A 104 6.65 -13.22 12.23
CA ALA A 104 7.17 -12.48 13.38
C ALA A 104 6.27 -12.62 14.63
N PHE A 105 4.94 -12.56 14.49
CA PHE A 105 4.02 -12.76 15.63
C PHE A 105 4.06 -14.20 16.16
N PHE A 106 4.05 -15.19 15.28
CA PHE A 106 4.16 -16.59 15.70
C PHE A 106 5.53 -16.89 16.32
N GLY A 107 6.60 -16.30 15.78
CA GLY A 107 7.94 -16.35 16.35
C GLY A 107 7.97 -15.74 17.74
N ALA A 108 7.37 -14.57 17.93
CA ALA A 108 7.27 -13.92 19.25
C ALA A 108 6.45 -14.76 20.25
N LEU A 109 5.34 -15.37 19.82
CA LEU A 109 4.53 -16.25 20.66
C LEU A 109 5.30 -17.50 21.07
N TRP A 110 5.97 -18.16 20.11
CA TRP A 110 6.80 -19.32 20.38
C TRP A 110 7.91 -18.96 21.38
N TYR A 111 8.67 -17.90 21.10
CA TYR A 111 9.77 -17.44 21.94
C TYR A 111 9.32 -17.17 23.39
N THR A 112 8.21 -16.44 23.54
CA THR A 112 7.65 -16.15 24.86
C THR A 112 7.29 -17.44 25.59
N ARG A 113 6.59 -18.37 24.92
CA ARG A 113 6.08 -19.59 25.55
C ARG A 113 7.15 -20.63 25.87
N THR A 114 8.11 -20.85 24.97
CA THR A 114 9.05 -21.98 25.08
C THR A 114 10.38 -21.59 25.71
N ILE A 115 10.75 -20.32 25.66
CA ILE A 115 12.04 -19.83 26.16
C ILE A 115 11.81 -18.90 27.35
N THR A 116 11.12 -17.78 27.14
CA THR A 116 11.06 -16.70 28.14
C THR A 116 10.27 -17.09 29.40
N THR A 117 9.07 -17.65 29.26
CA THR A 117 8.22 -17.99 30.41
C THR A 117 8.84 -19.07 31.31
N PRO A 118 9.42 -20.17 30.80
CA PRO A 118 10.15 -21.11 31.64
C PRO A 118 11.32 -20.46 32.40
N TRP A 119 12.14 -19.62 31.75
CA TRP A 119 13.27 -18.95 32.40
C TRP A 119 12.87 -17.95 33.49
N LEU A 120 11.66 -17.41 33.42
CA LEU A 120 11.11 -16.52 34.44
C LEU A 120 10.35 -17.27 35.55
N GLY A 121 10.07 -18.56 35.34
CA GLY A 121 9.35 -19.42 36.28
C GLY A 121 10.25 -20.21 37.23
N ASP A 122 11.53 -20.36 36.87
CA ASP A 122 12.61 -20.88 37.71
C ASP A 122 13.22 -19.78 38.61
#